data_AF-A0AA92X7H4-F1
#
_entry.id   AF-A0AA92X7H4-F1
#
_cell.length_a   1.000
_cell.length_b   1.000
_cell.length_c   1.000
_cell.angle_alpha   90.00
_cell.angle_beta   90.00
_cell.angle_gamma   90.00
#
_symmetry.space_group_name_H-M   'P 1'
#
loop_
_entity.id
_entity.type
_entity.pdbx_description
1 polymer ?
#
loop_
_entity_poly.entity_id
_entity_poly.type
_entity_poly.pdbx_seq_one_letter_code
_entity_poly.pdbx_strand_id
1 'polypeptide(L)'
;MHYRMHYDEVLPDDGCGWERKRFTYDRATHYSYKFMVSGEFYSVVARHINSERELNQLGYALPQDCSFPDPLMAEVYFDRFHDIESFGNFFHYSSKGLGNGTVLLNVASLMLEHYNTFNLGGFVFQAALPSQTGAKRQADLVEIYDCLLGLSTTPRVNVKTGRLKKSITPLLPPNMRAFKSTSTGRDYVIIC
;
A
#
# COMPACT_ATOMS: atom_id res chain seq x y z
N MET A 1 1.71 16.50 23.61
CA MET A 1 1.60 15.08 23.99
C MET A 1 2.56 14.30 23.11
N HIS A 2 3.58 13.65 23.68
CA HIS A 2 4.44 12.73 22.94
C HIS A 2 3.77 11.36 22.90
N TYR A 3 3.31 10.92 21.73
CA TYR A 3 2.85 9.55 21.54
C TYR A 3 4.08 8.64 21.47
N ARG A 4 4.18 7.68 22.40
CA ARG A 4 5.30 6.73 22.48
C ARG A 4 4.89 5.46 21.73
N MET A 5 5.68 5.03 20.74
CA MET A 5 5.48 3.74 20.10
C MET A 5 5.78 2.63 21.11
N HIS A 6 4.85 1.68 21.27
CA HIS A 6 5.03 0.50 22.11
C HIS A 6 5.23 -0.71 21.20
N TYR A 7 6.45 -1.28 21.24
CA TYR A 7 6.75 -2.55 20.57
C TYR A 7 6.25 -3.67 21.45
N ASP A 8 5.26 -4.40 20.93
CA ASP A 8 4.63 -5.47 21.69
C ASP A 8 5.33 -6.81 21.42
N GLU A 9 5.80 -7.07 20.20
CA GLU A 9 6.38 -8.38 19.86
C GLU A 9 7.18 -8.39 18.53
N VAL A 10 8.32 -9.09 18.53
CA VAL A 10 8.89 -9.63 17.28
C VAL A 10 8.18 -10.96 17.04
N LEU A 11 7.35 -11.03 16.01
CA LEU A 11 6.61 -12.25 15.73
C LEU A 11 7.56 -13.34 15.22
N PRO A 12 7.32 -14.63 15.57
CA PRO A 12 8.12 -15.73 15.05
C PRO A 12 8.15 -15.71 13.52
N ASP A 13 9.29 -16.11 12.95
CA ASP A 13 9.41 -16.39 11.52
C ASP A 13 8.44 -17.54 11.19
N ASP A 14 7.36 -17.21 10.47
CA ASP A 14 6.34 -18.15 10.01
C ASP A 14 6.72 -18.80 8.68
N GLY A 15 7.97 -18.62 8.22
CA GLY A 15 8.47 -19.20 6.98
C GLY A 15 8.11 -18.37 5.75
N CYS A 16 7.48 -17.19 5.90
CA CYS A 16 7.15 -16.30 4.78
C CYS A 16 8.37 -15.55 4.22
N GLY A 17 9.53 -15.59 4.91
CA GLY A 17 10.79 -14.99 4.46
C GLY A 17 10.91 -13.48 4.71
N TRP A 18 10.03 -12.88 5.53
CA TRP A 18 10.02 -11.45 5.85
C TRP A 18 10.19 -11.18 7.35
N GLU A 19 10.90 -10.11 7.71
CA GLU A 19 10.95 -9.65 9.10
C GLU A 19 9.62 -8.96 9.44
N ARG A 20 8.77 -9.60 10.26
CA ARG A 20 7.48 -9.06 10.73
C ARG A 20 7.54 -8.58 12.18
N LYS A 21 7.10 -7.35 12.42
CA LYS A 21 7.00 -6.74 13.77
C LYS A 21 5.60 -6.24 14.04
N ARG A 22 5.08 -6.54 15.24
CA ARG A 22 3.81 -6.00 15.74
C ARG A 22 4.08 -4.88 16.73
N PHE A 23 3.33 -3.79 16.61
CA PHE A 23 3.41 -2.67 17.55
C PHE A 23 2.08 -1.93 17.63
N THR A 24 1.88 -1.22 18.74
CA THR A 24 0.71 -0.37 18.96
C THR A 24 1.11 1.10 18.87
N TYR A 25 0.42 1.84 18.00
CA TYR A 25 0.58 3.28 17.79
C TYR A 25 -0.78 3.90 17.50
N ASP A 26 -1.03 5.13 17.96
CA ASP A 26 -2.32 5.82 17.77
C ASP A 26 -3.57 4.96 18.11
N ARG A 27 -3.45 4.13 19.16
CA ARG A 27 -4.49 3.17 19.61
C ARG A 27 -4.89 2.11 18.57
N ALA A 28 -4.12 1.94 17.50
CA ALA A 28 -4.32 0.90 16.50
C ALA A 28 -3.17 -0.11 16.49
N THR A 29 -3.49 -1.35 16.12
CA THR A 29 -2.49 -2.41 15.92
C THR A 29 -1.86 -2.26 14.54
N HIS A 30 -0.54 -2.33 14.49
CA HIS A 30 0.21 -2.21 13.25
C HIS A 30 1.14 -3.42 13.07
N TYR A 31 1.36 -3.78 11.81
CA TYR A 31 2.30 -4.81 11.38
C TYR A 31 3.28 -4.19 10.39
N SER A 32 4.57 -4.21 10.72
CA SER A 32 5.65 -3.78 9.83
C SER A 32 6.34 -5.01 9.23
N TYR A 33 6.56 -4.95 7.93
CA TYR A 33 7.30 -5.92 7.14
C TYR A 33 8.49 -5.22 6.51
N LYS A 34 9.67 -5.85 6.54
CA LYS A 34 10.87 -5.31 5.87
C LYS A 34 11.39 -6.24 4.80
N PHE A 35 11.86 -5.64 3.71
CA PHE A 35 12.48 -6.36 2.62
C PHE A 35 13.57 -5.55 1.92
N MET A 36 14.44 -6.24 1.16
CA MET A 36 15.53 -5.61 0.41
C MET A 36 15.33 -5.77 -1.10
N VAL A 37 15.53 -4.69 -1.87
CA VAL A 37 15.62 -4.73 -3.34
C VAL A 37 16.81 -3.90 -3.77
N SER A 38 17.72 -4.49 -4.55
CA SER A 38 18.91 -3.79 -5.10
C SER A 38 19.77 -3.09 -4.03
N GLY A 39 19.93 -3.71 -2.85
CA GLY A 39 20.72 -3.16 -1.73
C GLY A 39 19.98 -2.11 -0.89
N GLU A 40 18.71 -1.84 -1.18
CA GLU A 40 17.89 -0.86 -0.46
C GLU A 40 16.81 -1.53 0.37
N PHE A 41 16.62 -1.06 1.61
CA PHE A 41 15.56 -1.55 2.49
C PHE A 41 14.25 -0.81 2.25
N TYR A 42 13.16 -1.58 2.26
CA TYR A 42 11.79 -1.11 2.16
C TYR A 42 10.99 -1.64 3.34
N SER A 43 9.97 -0.89 3.71
CA SER A 43 8.99 -1.30 4.72
C SER A 43 7.59 -1.21 4.15
N VAL A 44 6.77 -2.21 4.46
CA VAL A 44 5.30 -2.15 4.37
C VAL A 44 4.77 -2.10 5.79
N VAL A 45 3.78 -1.24 6.03
CA VAL A 45 3.10 -1.11 7.31
C VAL A 45 1.62 -1.31 7.06
N ALA A 46 1.02 -2.28 7.72
CA ALA A 46 -0.41 -2.50 7.72
C ALA A 46 -0.98 -2.08 9.08
N ARG A 47 -1.80 -1.02 9.10
CA ARG A 47 -2.59 -0.60 10.26
C ARG A 47 -3.94 -1.30 10.19
N HIS A 48 -4.31 -2.04 11.23
CA HIS A 48 -5.64 -2.64 11.32
C HIS A 48 -6.72 -1.58 11.56
N ILE A 49 -7.80 -1.68 10.81
CA ILE A 49 -9.01 -0.85 10.89
C ILE A 49 -10.15 -1.78 11.30
N ASN A 50 -10.80 -1.49 12.42
CA ASN A 50 -11.78 -2.41 13.02
C ASN A 50 -13.23 -2.01 12.78
N SER A 51 -13.48 -0.88 12.13
CA SER A 51 -14.84 -0.41 11.84
C SER A 51 -14.88 0.60 10.70
N GLU A 52 -16.05 0.73 10.09
CA GLU A 52 -16.33 1.78 9.12
C GLU A 52 -16.13 3.19 9.70
N ARG A 53 -16.42 3.37 11.00
CA ARG A 53 -16.19 4.64 11.68
C ARG A 53 -14.70 5.00 11.70
N GLU A 54 -13.83 4.04 12.01
CA GLU A 54 -12.38 4.25 11.98
C GLU A 54 -11.89 4.54 10.56
N LEU A 55 -12.39 3.78 9.57
CA LEU A 55 -12.11 4.03 8.15
C LEU A 55 -12.42 5.47 7.73
N ASN A 56 -13.62 5.95 8.08
CA ASN A 56 -14.08 7.31 7.76
C ASN A 56 -13.26 8.38 8.49
N GLN A 57 -12.80 8.11 9.72
CA GLN A 57 -11.92 9.02 10.47
C GLN A 57 -10.54 9.16 9.82
N LEU A 58 -10.08 8.13 9.11
CA LEU A 58 -8.84 8.14 8.34
C LEU A 58 -8.99 8.82 6.97
N GLY A 59 -10.21 9.23 6.59
CA GLY A 59 -10.50 9.95 5.36
C GLY A 59 -10.83 9.05 4.16
N TYR A 60 -10.94 7.75 4.35
CA TYR A 60 -11.43 6.82 3.32
C TYR A 60 -12.95 6.69 3.38
N ALA A 61 -13.55 6.32 2.25
CA ALA A 61 -14.96 5.97 2.17
C ALA A 61 -15.11 4.67 1.37
N LEU A 62 -16.02 3.79 1.82
CA LEU A 62 -16.36 2.62 1.04
C LEU A 62 -17.12 3.01 -0.24
N PRO A 63 -17.00 2.21 -1.32
CA PRO A 63 -17.81 2.40 -2.50
C PRO A 63 -19.30 2.31 -2.17
N GLN A 64 -20.13 2.95 -2.98
CA GLN A 64 -21.57 2.81 -2.89
C GLN A 64 -21.96 1.33 -2.93
N ASP A 65 -22.90 0.94 -2.06
CA ASP A 65 -23.40 -0.43 -1.89
C ASP A 65 -22.42 -1.45 -1.30
N CYS A 66 -21.25 -1.02 -0.81
CA CYS A 66 -20.34 -1.86 -0.04
C CYS A 66 -20.49 -1.60 1.46
N SER A 67 -20.67 -2.66 2.25
CA SER A 67 -20.56 -2.59 3.72
C SER A 67 -19.12 -2.82 4.16
N PHE A 68 -18.79 -2.38 5.38
CA PHE A 68 -17.48 -2.66 5.95
C PHE A 68 -17.27 -4.18 6.06
N PRO A 69 -16.17 -4.72 5.51
CA PRO A 69 -15.98 -6.16 5.43
C PRO A 69 -15.43 -6.71 6.76
N ASP A 70 -16.07 -7.77 7.25
CA ASP A 70 -15.65 -8.49 8.46
C ASP A 70 -14.40 -9.36 8.20
N PRO A 71 -13.55 -9.61 9.21
CA PRO A 71 -13.57 -9.05 10.57
C PRO A 71 -12.91 -7.67 10.69
N LEU A 72 -12.04 -7.30 9.73
CA LEU A 72 -11.32 -6.02 9.74
C LEU A 72 -10.72 -5.70 8.35
N MET A 73 -10.36 -4.44 8.15
CA MET A 73 -9.57 -3.97 6.99
C MET A 73 -8.16 -3.58 7.43
N ALA A 74 -7.25 -3.38 6.48
CA ALA A 74 -5.95 -2.78 6.76
C ALA A 74 -5.67 -1.55 5.90
N GLU A 75 -5.22 -0.46 6.53
CA GLU A 75 -4.58 0.63 5.81
C GLU A 75 -3.11 0.28 5.56
N VAL A 76 -2.69 0.39 4.30
CA VAL A 76 -1.34 0.00 3.87
C VAL A 76 -0.53 1.22 3.50
N TYR A 77 0.60 1.35 4.15
CA TYR A 77 1.64 2.30 3.80
C TYR A 77 2.89 1.53 3.37
N PHE A 78 3.60 2.03 2.36
CA PHE A 78 4.90 1.48 2.04
C PHE A 78 5.87 2.56 1.58
N ASP A 79 7.13 2.39 1.99
CA ASP A 79 8.20 3.30 1.61
C ASP A 79 9.59 2.68 1.78
N ARG A 80 10.64 3.40 1.36
CA ARG A 80 12.02 3.07 1.71
C ARG A 80 12.19 3.22 3.22
N PHE A 81 12.75 2.19 3.86
CA PHE A 81 13.04 2.24 5.30
C PHE A 81 14.37 2.96 5.51
N HIS A 82 14.36 4.09 6.24
CA HIS A 82 15.58 4.77 6.66
C HIS A 82 15.89 4.48 8.13
N ASP A 83 14.98 4.87 9.02
CA ASP A 83 15.07 4.62 10.46
C ASP A 83 13.69 4.62 11.14
N ILE A 84 13.67 4.35 12.44
CA ILE A 84 12.45 4.27 13.25
C ILE A 84 11.80 5.64 13.52
N GLU A 85 12.57 6.73 13.44
CA GLU A 85 12.09 8.10 13.66
C GLU A 85 11.44 8.67 12.39
N SER A 86 11.80 8.10 11.23
CA SER A 86 11.19 8.31 9.93
C SER A 86 9.88 7.53 9.73
N PHE A 87 9.51 6.69 10.71
CA PHE A 87 8.26 5.94 10.71
C PHE A 87 7.06 6.89 10.75
N GLY A 88 6.23 6.87 9.71
CA GLY A 88 5.11 7.82 9.56
C GLY A 88 5.41 9.03 8.68
N ASN A 89 6.67 9.31 8.35
CA ASN A 89 7.02 10.43 7.46
C ASN A 89 6.79 10.12 5.96
N PHE A 90 6.61 8.83 5.63
CA PHE A 90 6.24 8.29 4.31
C PHE A 90 6.64 9.20 3.14
N PHE A 91 7.94 9.41 2.98
CA PHE A 91 8.55 10.11 1.85
C PHE A 91 8.47 9.26 0.59
N HIS A 92 7.24 9.06 0.12
CA HIS A 92 6.90 8.21 -0.99
C HIS A 92 7.88 8.30 -2.16
N TYR A 93 8.67 7.26 -2.27
CA TYR A 93 9.58 6.87 -3.33
C TYR A 93 9.72 7.70 -4.63
N SER A 94 10.99 8.03 -4.91
CA SER A 94 11.56 8.00 -6.27
C SER A 94 12.74 7.02 -6.30
N SER A 95 12.79 6.08 -7.26
CA SER A 95 14.07 5.48 -7.66
C SER A 95 14.24 5.39 -9.17
N LYS A 96 15.48 5.07 -9.53
CA LYS A 96 15.95 4.86 -10.89
C LYS A 96 15.96 3.35 -11.20
N GLY A 97 15.33 2.95 -12.31
CA GLY A 97 15.57 1.65 -12.96
C GLY A 97 14.48 0.58 -12.77
N LEU A 98 14.86 -0.68 -13.05
CA LEU A 98 14.00 -1.87 -13.08
C LEU A 98 13.51 -2.34 -11.69
N GLY A 99 14.14 -1.88 -10.60
CA GLY A 99 13.79 -2.26 -9.23
C GLY A 99 12.37 -1.88 -8.81
N ASN A 100 11.74 -0.90 -9.49
CA ASN A 100 10.39 -0.43 -9.18
C ASN A 100 9.33 -1.53 -9.32
N GLY A 101 9.49 -2.41 -10.31
CA GLY A 101 8.56 -3.52 -10.54
C GLY A 101 8.64 -4.54 -9.42
N THR A 102 9.87 -4.91 -9.03
CA THR A 102 10.12 -5.85 -7.93
C THR A 102 9.61 -5.31 -6.59
N VAL A 103 9.81 -4.03 -6.31
CA VAL A 103 9.29 -3.40 -5.08
C VAL A 103 7.76 -3.51 -5.03
N LEU A 104 7.05 -3.14 -6.10
CA LEU A 104 5.59 -3.22 -6.13
C LEU A 104 5.07 -4.66 -6.06
N LEU A 105 5.78 -5.61 -6.68
CA LEU A 105 5.45 -7.04 -6.56
C LEU A 105 5.62 -7.55 -5.13
N ASN A 106 6.70 -7.15 -4.44
CA ASN A 106 6.92 -7.50 -3.04
C ASN A 106 5.84 -6.88 -2.13
N VAL A 107 5.46 -5.61 -2.37
CA VAL A 107 4.36 -4.96 -1.64
C VAL A 107 3.04 -5.72 -1.84
N ALA A 108 2.70 -6.07 -3.08
CA ALA A 108 1.49 -6.84 -3.36
C ALA A 108 1.52 -8.23 -2.70
N SER A 109 2.68 -8.90 -2.75
CA SER A 109 2.86 -10.22 -2.11
C SER A 109 2.70 -10.13 -0.59
N LEU A 110 3.23 -9.09 0.05
CA LEU A 110 3.08 -8.83 1.48
C LEU A 110 1.64 -8.50 1.87
N MET A 111 0.91 -7.76 1.02
CA MET A 111 -0.52 -7.52 1.23
C MET A 111 -1.29 -8.84 1.18
N LEU A 112 -1.04 -9.71 0.20
CA LEU A 112 -1.69 -11.03 0.11
C LEU A 112 -1.34 -11.94 1.30
N GLU A 113 -0.09 -11.91 1.75
CA GLU A 113 0.33 -12.65 2.94
C GLU A 113 -0.40 -12.13 4.20
N HIS A 114 -0.51 -10.81 4.35
CA HIS A 114 -1.24 -10.20 5.45
C HIS A 114 -2.73 -10.52 5.42
N TYR A 115 -3.33 -10.54 4.21
CA TYR A 115 -4.71 -11.01 3.99
C TYR A 115 -4.90 -12.43 4.48
N ASN A 116 -4.03 -13.36 4.07
CA ASN A 116 -4.12 -14.77 4.44
C ASN A 116 -3.89 -15.00 5.94
N THR A 117 -2.96 -14.27 6.54
CA THR A 117 -2.59 -14.43 7.96
C THR A 117 -3.70 -13.94 8.90
N PHE A 118 -4.31 -12.80 8.59
CA PHE A 118 -5.26 -12.13 9.49
C PHE A 118 -6.72 -12.20 9.01
N ASN A 119 -6.98 -12.91 7.91
CA ASN A 119 -8.29 -13.03 7.29
C ASN A 119 -8.93 -11.65 7.05
N LEU A 120 -8.21 -10.77 6.34
CA LEU A 120 -8.66 -9.39 6.13
C LEU A 120 -9.85 -9.32 5.17
N GLY A 121 -10.81 -8.45 5.46
CA GLY A 121 -11.92 -8.15 4.56
C GLY A 121 -11.55 -7.18 3.42
N GLY A 122 -10.44 -6.46 3.56
CA GLY A 122 -10.01 -5.49 2.55
C GLY A 122 -8.81 -4.65 2.91
N PHE A 123 -8.38 -3.82 1.97
CA PHE A 123 -7.27 -2.89 2.10
C PHE A 123 -7.68 -1.48 1.70
N VAL A 124 -7.06 -0.48 2.32
CA VAL A 124 -7.07 0.89 1.83
C VAL A 124 -5.66 1.46 1.76
N PHE A 125 -5.41 2.34 0.81
CA PHE A 125 -4.15 3.07 0.71
C PHE A 125 -4.28 4.29 -0.22
N GLN A 126 -3.37 5.23 -0.07
CA GLN A 126 -3.33 6.44 -0.87
C GLN A 126 -2.09 6.48 -1.78
N ALA A 127 -2.28 6.92 -3.02
CA ALA A 127 -1.17 7.30 -3.88
C ALA A 127 -0.57 8.64 -3.44
N ALA A 128 0.75 8.66 -3.25
CA ALA A 128 1.53 9.85 -2.92
C ALA A 128 1.33 11.01 -3.89
N LEU A 129 1.23 12.23 -3.37
CA LEU A 129 1.19 13.42 -4.21
C LEU A 129 2.51 13.59 -4.97
N PRO A 130 2.48 14.17 -6.19
CA PRO A 130 3.70 14.43 -6.95
C PRO A 130 4.71 15.28 -6.17
N SER A 131 4.22 16.24 -5.35
CA SER A 131 5.03 17.07 -4.46
C SER A 131 5.79 16.28 -3.39
N GLN A 132 5.22 15.16 -2.92
CA GLN A 132 5.83 14.27 -1.92
C GLN A 132 6.86 13.32 -2.54
N THR A 133 6.67 12.95 -3.81
CA THR A 133 7.62 12.07 -4.52
C THR A 133 8.87 12.79 -5.05
N GLY A 134 8.89 14.13 -4.95
CA GLY A 134 9.86 15.01 -5.59
C GLY A 134 9.77 14.98 -7.12
N ALA A 135 10.36 15.95 -7.80
CA ALA A 135 10.40 16.04 -9.28
C ALA A 135 11.17 14.87 -9.97
N LYS A 136 11.49 13.79 -9.25
CA LYS A 136 12.33 12.68 -9.69
C LYS A 136 11.54 11.54 -10.34
N ARG A 137 10.22 11.47 -10.17
CA ARG A 137 9.39 10.42 -10.79
C ARG A 137 8.82 10.90 -12.12
N GLN A 138 9.07 10.16 -13.20
CA GLN A 138 8.54 10.48 -14.54
C GLN A 138 7.08 10.04 -14.74
N ALA A 139 6.55 9.19 -13.87
CA ALA A 139 5.19 8.65 -13.96
C ALA A 139 4.47 8.82 -12.63
N ASP A 140 3.20 9.26 -12.69
CA ASP A 140 2.34 9.36 -11.53
C ASP A 140 2.05 7.97 -10.95
N LEU A 141 2.08 7.83 -9.63
CA LEU A 141 1.64 6.62 -8.94
C LEU A 141 0.19 6.26 -9.26
N VAL A 142 -0.67 7.24 -9.54
CA VAL A 142 -2.04 6.98 -9.98
C VAL A 142 -2.06 6.17 -11.28
N GLU A 143 -1.26 6.55 -12.29
CA GLU A 143 -1.16 5.80 -13.55
C GLU A 143 -0.70 4.35 -13.31
N ILE A 144 0.20 4.15 -12.34
CA ILE A 144 0.75 2.83 -12.03
C ILE A 144 -0.28 1.99 -11.28
N TYR A 145 -0.89 2.52 -10.22
CA TYR A 145 -1.86 1.78 -9.40
C TYR A 145 -3.13 1.48 -10.16
N ASP A 146 -3.65 2.43 -10.95
CA ASP A 146 -4.80 2.17 -11.83
C ASP A 146 -4.55 0.97 -12.74
N CYS A 147 -3.33 0.82 -13.27
CA CYS A 147 -2.99 -0.33 -14.09
C CYS A 147 -2.87 -1.63 -13.27
N LEU A 148 -2.18 -1.61 -12.13
CA LEU A 148 -1.99 -2.79 -11.29
C LEU A 148 -3.29 -3.30 -10.69
N LEU A 149 -4.25 -2.41 -10.43
CA LEU A 149 -5.56 -2.74 -9.89
C LEU A 149 -6.61 -3.01 -10.97
N GLY A 150 -6.27 -2.91 -12.25
CA GLY A 150 -7.22 -3.11 -13.36
C GLY A 150 -8.27 -2.00 -13.51
N LEU A 151 -8.02 -0.82 -12.95
CA LEU A 151 -8.89 0.37 -13.03
C LEU A 151 -8.58 1.27 -14.23
N SER A 152 -7.44 1.06 -14.88
CA SER A 152 -7.04 1.83 -16.06
C SER A 152 -7.86 1.44 -17.29
N THR A 153 -8.56 2.42 -17.87
CA THR A 153 -9.30 2.27 -19.13
C THR A 153 -8.55 2.84 -20.34
N THR A 154 -7.43 3.54 -20.11
CA THR A 154 -6.67 4.24 -21.14
C THR A 154 -5.31 3.57 -21.40
N PRO A 155 -4.95 3.32 -22.65
CA PRO A 155 -3.62 2.81 -22.98
C PRO A 155 -2.54 3.78 -22.54
N ARG A 156 -1.51 3.27 -21.85
CA ARG A 156 -0.37 4.10 -21.45
C ARG A 156 0.49 4.45 -22.65
N VAL A 157 0.88 5.72 -22.76
CA VAL A 157 1.71 6.22 -23.88
C VAL A 157 3.00 6.84 -23.34
N ASN A 158 4.11 6.59 -24.02
CA ASN A 158 5.35 7.31 -23.79
C ASN A 158 5.22 8.72 -24.37
N VAL A 159 5.11 9.73 -23.51
CA VAL A 159 4.87 11.13 -23.90
C VAL A 159 5.93 11.67 -24.87
N LYS A 160 7.18 11.20 -24.78
CA LYS A 160 8.27 11.67 -25.65
C LYS A 160 8.25 11.06 -27.05
N THR A 161 7.71 9.85 -27.19
CA THR A 161 7.80 9.07 -28.46
C THR A 161 6.44 8.77 -29.08
N GLY A 162 5.34 9.05 -28.37
CA GLY A 162 3.98 8.70 -28.79
C GLY A 162 3.68 7.19 -28.81
N ARG A 163 4.63 6.34 -28.44
CA ARG A 163 4.47 4.87 -28.49
C ARG A 163 3.70 4.34 -27.29
N LEU A 164 2.86 3.35 -27.53
CA LEU A 164 2.19 2.59 -26.46
C LEU A 164 3.23 1.92 -25.55
N LYS A 165 3.08 2.10 -24.24
CA LYS A 165 3.82 1.32 -23.24
C LYS A 165 3.21 -0.08 -23.18
N LYS A 166 4.03 -1.06 -22.81
CA LYS A 166 3.57 -2.43 -22.56
C LYS A 166 2.43 -2.42 -21.54
N SER A 167 1.38 -3.20 -21.79
CA SER A 167 0.30 -3.41 -20.84
C SER A 167 0.86 -4.00 -19.53
N ILE A 168 0.29 -3.59 -18.41
CA ILE A 168 0.55 -4.22 -17.11
C ILE A 168 -0.56 -5.22 -16.88
N THR A 169 -0.18 -6.46 -16.56
CA THR A 169 -1.13 -7.46 -16.06
C THR A 169 -1.60 -7.02 -14.67
N PRO A 170 -2.92 -6.90 -14.43
CA PRO A 170 -3.45 -6.63 -13.10
C PRO A 170 -2.94 -7.67 -12.08
N LEU A 171 -2.65 -7.21 -10.87
CA LEU A 171 -2.12 -8.05 -9.79
C LEU A 171 -3.19 -8.63 -8.87
N LEU A 172 -4.42 -8.12 -8.94
CA LEU A 172 -5.48 -8.54 -8.03
C LEU A 172 -5.96 -9.96 -8.35
N PRO A 173 -6.06 -10.84 -7.34
CA PRO A 173 -6.77 -12.10 -7.46
C PRO A 173 -8.22 -11.91 -7.94
N PRO A 174 -8.83 -12.90 -8.60
CA PRO A 174 -10.20 -12.79 -9.12
C PRO A 174 -11.29 -12.51 -8.08
N ASN A 175 -11.06 -12.88 -6.82
CA ASN A 175 -12.01 -12.61 -5.72
C ASN A 175 -11.88 -11.19 -5.16
N MET A 176 -10.81 -10.46 -5.48
CA MET A 176 -10.58 -9.11 -4.99
C MET A 176 -11.06 -8.07 -6.00
N ARG A 177 -11.69 -7.01 -5.48
CA ARG A 177 -12.19 -5.89 -6.28
C ARG A 177 -11.60 -4.58 -5.77
N ALA A 178 -10.97 -3.84 -6.67
CA ALA A 178 -10.51 -2.49 -6.37
C ALA A 178 -11.52 -1.42 -6.79
N PHE A 179 -11.47 -0.33 -6.06
CA PHE A 179 -12.21 0.89 -6.29
C PHE A 179 -11.28 2.06 -6.04
N LYS A 180 -11.58 3.18 -6.68
CA LYS A 180 -10.87 4.43 -6.49
C LYS A 180 -11.86 5.51 -6.07
N SER A 181 -11.49 6.25 -5.03
CA SER A 181 -12.27 7.40 -4.60
C SER A 181 -12.37 8.44 -5.71
N THR A 182 -13.59 8.88 -6.01
CA THR A 182 -13.85 9.94 -6.99
C THR A 182 -13.59 11.34 -6.42
N SER A 183 -13.54 11.49 -5.09
CA SER A 183 -13.30 12.79 -4.45
C SER A 183 -11.84 13.21 -4.53
N THR A 184 -10.91 12.29 -4.28
CA THR A 184 -9.46 12.57 -4.29
C THR A 184 -8.77 12.08 -5.56
N GLY A 185 -9.33 11.07 -6.23
CA GLY A 185 -8.71 10.40 -7.38
C GLY A 185 -7.42 9.65 -7.02
N ARG A 186 -7.12 9.46 -5.73
CA ARG A 186 -5.84 8.93 -5.23
C ARG A 186 -5.97 7.90 -4.12
N ASP A 187 -7.15 7.77 -3.54
CA ASP A 187 -7.42 6.78 -2.50
C ASP A 187 -7.99 5.52 -3.14
N TYR A 188 -7.44 4.38 -2.76
CA TYR A 188 -7.82 3.08 -3.26
C TYR A 188 -8.43 2.25 -2.15
N VAL A 189 -9.50 1.54 -2.49
CA VAL A 189 -10.16 0.57 -1.61
C VAL A 189 -10.16 -0.76 -2.34
N ILE A 190 -9.70 -1.82 -1.68
CA ILE A 190 -9.77 -3.19 -2.16
C ILE A 190 -10.70 -3.96 -1.21
N ILE A 191 -11.70 -4.62 -1.76
CA ILE A 191 -12.59 -5.54 -1.03
C ILE A 191 -12.23 -6.97 -1.47
N CYS A 192 -12.08 -7.89 -0.50
CA CYS A 192 -11.57 -9.24 -0.72
C CYS A 192 -12.62 -10.35 -0.68
#